data_AF-A0A2U1L805-F1
#
_entry.id   AF-A0A2U1L805-F1
#
_cell.length_a   1.000
_cell.length_b   1.000
_cell.length_c   1.000
_cell.angle_alpha   90.00
_cell.angle_beta   90.00
_cell.angle_gamma   90.00
#
_symmetry.space_group_name_H-M   'P 1'
#
loop_
_entity.id
_entity.type
_entity.pdbx_description
1 polymer ?
#
loop_
_entity_poly.entity_id
_entity_poly.type
_entity_poly.pdbx_seq_one_letter_code
_entity_poly.pdbx_strand_id
1 'polypeptide(L)'
;MELLTLSSTLGPNKVFNIDDICLLVEKYYPTYFTKQERLELKYELELFAIERQKNTRLSGATTVANLCEILVELNKRETYSLLDRLMMLILTLLVSSATTVRSFSAMKLFKNRI
;
A
#
# COMPACT_ATOMS: atom_id res chain seq x y z
N MET A 1 -1.48 10.92 10.57
CA MET A 1 -0.64 9.73 10.88
C MET A 1 -1.25 8.41 10.38
N GLU A 2 -2.50 8.36 9.90
CA GLU A 2 -3.18 7.09 9.56
C GLU A 2 -2.73 6.44 8.23
N LEU A 3 -2.20 7.22 7.28
CA LEU A 3 -1.71 6.67 6.01
C LEU A 3 -0.42 5.84 6.16
N LEU A 4 0.44 6.23 7.11
CA LEU A 4 1.61 5.42 7.52
C LEU A 4 1.17 4.14 8.22
N THR A 5 -0.02 4.15 8.86
CA THR A 5 -0.64 2.93 9.39
C THR A 5 -0.99 1.99 8.24
N LEU A 6 -1.64 2.47 7.16
CA LEU A 6 -1.94 1.67 5.95
C LEU A 6 -0.71 0.94 5.38
N SER A 7 0.42 1.66 5.21
CA SER A 7 1.65 1.05 4.71
C SER A 7 2.25 0.03 5.68
N SER A 8 2.05 0.23 6.99
CA SER A 8 2.51 -0.68 8.04
C SER A 8 1.61 -1.90 8.18
N THR A 9 0.30 -1.76 7.92
CA THR A 9 -0.68 -2.84 7.98
C THR A 9 -0.43 -3.86 6.88
N LEU A 10 -0.05 -3.44 5.67
CA LEU A 10 0.29 -4.36 4.56
C LEU A 10 1.64 -5.10 4.71
N GLY A 11 2.42 -4.80 5.75
CA GLY A 11 3.74 -5.40 5.99
C GLY A 11 3.73 -6.92 6.28
N PRO A 12 4.92 -7.55 6.34
CA PRO A 12 5.11 -9.01 6.42
C PRO A 12 4.51 -9.68 7.67
N ASN A 13 4.51 -8.98 8.81
CA ASN A 13 4.36 -9.61 10.13
C ASN A 13 3.04 -9.29 10.85
N LYS A 14 2.07 -8.68 10.18
CA LYS A 14 0.76 -8.41 10.79
C LYS A 14 -0.33 -9.03 9.94
N VAL A 15 -1.24 -9.75 10.61
CA VAL A 15 -2.57 -9.99 10.07
C VAL A 15 -3.15 -8.61 9.78
N PHE A 16 -3.20 -8.23 8.51
CA PHE A 16 -3.82 -6.98 8.14
C PHE A 16 -5.31 -7.11 8.38
N ASN A 17 -5.86 -6.20 9.17
CA ASN A 17 -7.30 -6.15 9.37
C ASN A 17 -7.92 -5.62 8.07
N ILE A 18 -8.61 -6.53 7.36
CA ILE A 18 -9.23 -6.24 6.07
C ILE A 18 -10.27 -5.14 6.21
N ASP A 19 -11.04 -5.15 7.31
CA ASP A 19 -12.04 -4.10 7.56
C ASP A 19 -11.38 -2.74 7.77
N ASP A 20 -10.23 -2.68 8.45
CA ASP A 20 -9.47 -1.43 8.60
C ASP A 20 -8.97 -0.92 7.24
N ILE A 21 -8.50 -1.81 6.35
CA ILE A 21 -8.08 -1.42 4.99
C ILE A 21 -9.28 -0.88 4.21
N CYS A 22 -10.42 -1.56 4.22
CA CYS A 22 -11.62 -1.11 3.53
C CYS A 22 -12.10 0.25 4.05
N LEU A 23 -12.09 0.48 5.37
CA LEU A 23 -12.43 1.77 5.98
C LEU A 23 -11.46 2.88 5.54
N LEU A 24 -10.16 2.57 5.48
CA LEU A 24 -9.16 3.53 5.04
C LEU A 24 -9.28 3.86 3.55
N VAL A 25 -9.61 2.86 2.72
CA VAL A 25 -9.90 3.07 1.29
C VAL A 25 -11.15 3.95 1.11
N GLU A 26 -12.21 3.70 1.86
CA GLU A 26 -13.40 4.54 1.86
C GLU A 26 -13.10 5.98 2.29
N LYS A 27 -12.28 6.17 3.32
CA LYS A 27 -11.94 7.48 3.86
C LYS A 27 -10.99 8.29 2.97
N TYR A 28 -9.95 7.65 2.43
CA TYR A 28 -8.84 8.34 1.76
C TYR A 28 -8.90 8.28 0.24
N TYR A 29 -9.56 7.26 -0.32
CA TYR A 29 -9.65 7.05 -1.76
C TYR A 29 -11.10 6.93 -2.26
N PRO A 30 -12.04 7.79 -1.81
CA PRO A 30 -13.46 7.60 -2.11
C PRO A 30 -13.79 7.70 -3.60
N THR A 31 -13.00 8.44 -4.37
CA THR A 31 -13.15 8.65 -5.82
C THR A 31 -12.45 7.59 -6.67
N TYR A 32 -11.52 6.82 -6.09
CA TYR A 32 -10.74 5.81 -6.81
C TYR A 32 -11.34 4.40 -6.69
N PHE A 33 -12.30 4.22 -5.77
CA PHE A 33 -13.01 2.96 -5.58
C PHE A 33 -14.50 3.23 -5.42
N THR A 34 -15.29 2.70 -6.34
CA THR A 34 -16.75 2.63 -6.25
C THR A 34 -17.19 1.77 -5.06
N LYS A 35 -18.45 1.88 -4.64
CA LYS A 35 -19.00 1.03 -3.56
C LYS A 35 -18.88 -0.46 -3.88
N GLN A 36 -19.10 -0.85 -5.14
CA GLN A 36 -18.97 -2.23 -5.58
C GLN A 36 -17.51 -2.69 -5.54
N GLU A 37 -16.58 -1.92 -6.09
CA GLU A 37 -15.16 -2.26 -6.06
C GLU A 37 -14.61 -2.36 -4.63
N ARG A 38 -15.17 -1.66 -3.64
CA ARG A 38 -14.75 -1.84 -2.24
C ARG A 38 -15.16 -3.20 -1.67
N LEU A 39 -16.30 -3.72 -2.07
CA LEU A 39 -16.75 -5.06 -1.70
C LEU A 39 -15.89 -6.13 -2.40
N GLU A 40 -15.59 -5.92 -3.68
CA GLU A 40 -14.70 -6.80 -4.44
C GLU A 40 -13.27 -6.78 -3.89
N LEU A 41 -12.77 -5.60 -3.49
CA LEU A 41 -11.47 -5.45 -2.83
C LEU A 41 -11.41 -6.24 -1.52
N LYS A 42 -12.49 -6.23 -0.73
CA LYS A 42 -12.57 -7.05 0.50
C LYS A 42 -12.38 -8.53 0.17
N TYR A 43 -13.06 -9.01 -0.86
CA TYR A 43 -12.93 -10.40 -1.33
C TYR A 43 -11.52 -10.73 -1.84
N GLU A 44 -10.92 -9.85 -2.65
CA GLU A 44 -9.54 -9.99 -3.10
C GLU A 44 -8.55 -10.06 -1.92
N LEU A 45 -8.74 -9.23 -0.89
CA LEU A 45 -7.91 -9.21 0.31
C LEU A 45 -8.03 -10.51 1.13
N GLU A 46 -9.22 -11.09 1.23
CA GLU A 46 -9.46 -12.38 1.91
C GLU A 46 -8.73 -13.52 1.18
N LEU A 47 -8.89 -13.59 -0.15
CA LEU A 47 -8.18 -14.57 -0.98
C LEU A 47 -6.67 -14.40 -0.91
N PHE A 48 -6.20 -13.16 -0.97
CA PHE A 48 -4.79 -12.84 -0.88
C PHE A 48 -4.21 -13.22 0.50
N ALA A 49 -4.95 -13.02 1.59
CA ALA A 49 -4.52 -13.44 2.92
C ALA A 49 -4.32 -14.96 3.01
N ILE A 50 -5.21 -15.75 2.39
CA ILE A 50 -5.09 -17.21 2.31
C ILE A 50 -3.88 -17.62 1.45
N GLU A 51 -3.69 -16.98 0.30
CA GLU A 51 -2.56 -17.29 -0.59
C GLU A 51 -1.21 -16.92 0.06
N ARG A 52 -1.14 -15.76 0.73
CA ARG A 52 0.05 -15.31 1.44
C ARG A 52 0.46 -16.32 2.52
N GLN A 53 -0.47 -16.95 3.22
CA GLN A 53 -0.16 -18.00 4.20
C GLN A 53 0.46 -19.25 3.56
N LYS A 54 0.07 -19.58 2.34
CA LYS A 54 0.51 -20.78 1.62
C LYS A 54 1.81 -20.57 0.84
N ASN A 55 2.12 -19.33 0.46
CA ASN A 55 3.24 -19.00 -0.40
C ASN A 55 4.34 -18.26 0.38
N THR A 56 5.46 -18.94 0.60
CA THR A 56 6.62 -18.41 1.36
C THR A 56 7.23 -17.15 0.74
N ARG A 57 7.09 -16.95 -0.58
CA ARG A 57 7.55 -15.72 -1.24
C ARG A 57 6.67 -14.54 -0.84
N LEU A 58 5.35 -14.72 -0.85
CA LEU A 58 4.39 -13.68 -0.46
C LEU A 58 4.46 -13.37 1.04
N SER A 59 4.61 -14.37 1.90
CA SER A 59 4.76 -14.14 3.35
C SER A 59 6.12 -13.52 3.71
N GLY A 60 7.16 -13.78 2.92
CA GLY A 60 8.50 -13.19 3.09
C GLY A 60 8.62 -11.74 2.64
N ALA A 61 7.58 -11.15 2.04
CA ALA A 61 7.62 -9.80 1.47
C ALA A 61 7.78 -8.72 2.55
N THR A 62 8.92 -8.01 2.54
CA THR A 62 9.27 -7.09 3.64
C THR A 62 8.66 -5.70 3.53
N THR A 63 8.27 -5.29 2.33
CA THR A 63 7.72 -3.96 2.03
C THR A 63 6.60 -4.05 1.01
N VAL A 64 5.75 -3.01 0.92
CA VAL A 64 4.72 -2.88 -0.12
C VAL A 64 5.33 -2.98 -1.53
N ALA A 65 6.48 -2.35 -1.76
CA ALA A 65 7.17 -2.41 -3.05
C ALA A 65 7.63 -3.82 -3.40
N ASN A 66 8.25 -4.53 -2.45
CA ASN A 66 8.68 -5.91 -2.65
C ASN A 66 7.48 -6.84 -2.89
N LEU A 67 6.34 -6.57 -2.26
CA LEU A 67 5.13 -7.32 -2.51
C LEU A 67 4.56 -7.10 -3.91
N CYS A 68 4.61 -5.87 -4.44
CA CYS A 68 4.26 -5.59 -5.83
C CYS A 68 5.16 -6.36 -6.81
N GLU A 69 6.47 -6.42 -6.55
CA GLU A 69 7.42 -7.19 -7.37
C GLU A 69 7.04 -8.68 -7.39
N ILE A 70 6.79 -9.27 -6.21
CA ILE A 70 6.40 -10.68 -6.12
C ILE A 70 5.08 -10.95 -6.83
N LEU A 71 4.10 -10.04 -6.77
CA LEU A 71 2.84 -10.17 -7.49
C LEU A 71 3.03 -10.14 -9.02
N VAL A 72 3.97 -9.34 -9.53
CA VAL A 72 4.36 -9.36 -10.96
C VAL A 72 4.96 -10.71 -11.32
N GLU A 73 5.93 -11.17 -10.53
CA GLU A 73 6.66 -12.40 -10.78
C GLU A 73 5.75 -13.64 -10.77
N LEU A 74 4.70 -13.62 -9.95
CA LEU A 74 3.70 -14.69 -9.87
C LEU A 74 2.58 -14.56 -10.91
N ASN A 75 2.60 -13.52 -11.75
CA ASN A 75 1.55 -13.17 -12.70
C ASN A 75 0.16 -13.04 -12.04
N LYS A 76 0.12 -12.42 -10.85
CA LYS A 76 -1.09 -12.31 -10.01
C LYS A 76 -1.74 -10.93 -10.05
N ARG A 77 -1.19 -9.98 -10.82
CA ARG A 77 -1.74 -8.63 -10.93
C ARG A 77 -3.17 -8.60 -11.46
N GLU A 78 -3.48 -9.41 -12.47
CA GLU A 78 -4.84 -9.50 -13.00
C GLU A 78 -5.79 -10.17 -12.02
N THR A 79 -5.29 -11.14 -11.23
CA THR A 79 -6.07 -11.84 -10.20
C THR A 79 -6.44 -10.92 -9.03
N TYR A 80 -5.55 -9.99 -8.68
CA TYR A 80 -5.73 -9.06 -7.57
C TYR A 80 -5.64 -7.61 -8.07
N SER A 81 -6.48 -7.28 -9.05
CA SER A 81 -6.41 -6.00 -9.77
C SER A 81 -6.73 -4.80 -8.87
N LEU A 82 -7.65 -4.95 -7.91
CA LEU A 82 -8.02 -3.88 -6.98
C LEU A 82 -6.96 -3.72 -5.90
N LEU A 83 -6.36 -4.82 -5.45
CA LEU A 83 -5.21 -4.81 -4.55
C LEU A 83 -3.99 -4.15 -5.21
N ASP A 84 -3.68 -4.49 -6.47
CA ASP A 84 -2.57 -3.89 -7.24
C ASP A 84 -2.78 -2.38 -7.36
N ARG A 85 -4.01 -1.95 -7.69
CA ARG A 85 -4.38 -0.53 -7.75
C ARG A 85 -4.20 0.17 -6.40
N LEU A 86 -4.65 -0.44 -5.30
CA LEU A 86 -4.46 0.11 -3.96
C LEU A 86 -2.98 0.28 -3.62
N MET A 87 -2.16 -0.73 -3.90
CA MET A 87 -0.72 -0.70 -3.64
C MET A 87 -0.03 0.38 -4.48
N MET A 88 -0.42 0.56 -5.73
CA MET A 88 0.10 1.61 -6.60
C MET A 88 -0.26 3.02 -6.10
N LEU A 89 -1.46 3.22 -5.56
CA LEU A 89 -1.85 4.47 -4.91
C LEU A 89 -1.01 4.76 -3.66
N ILE A 90 -0.80 3.75 -2.80
CA ILE A 90 0.06 3.86 -1.61
C ILE A 90 1.49 4.22 -2.01
N LEU A 91 2.06 3.55 -3.01
CA LEU A 91 3.41 3.82 -3.50
C LEU A 91 3.53 5.23 -4.10
N THR A 92 2.56 5.66 -4.92
CA THR A 92 2.54 7.01 -5.50
C THR A 92 2.50 8.09 -4.43
N LEU A 93 1.73 7.85 -3.37
CA LEU A 93 1.61 8.78 -2.25
C LEU A 93 2.87 8.82 -1.39
N LEU A 94 3.52 7.67 -1.14
CA LEU A 94 4.81 7.60 -0.46
C LEU A 94 5.90 8.34 -1.25
N VAL A 95 5.96 8.16 -2.57
CA VAL A 95 6.91 8.86 -3.46
C VAL A 95 6.64 10.38 -3.45
N SER A 96 5.38 10.80 -3.54
CA SER A 96 5.01 12.22 -3.49
C SER A 96 5.32 12.86 -2.13
N SER A 97 5.12 12.13 -1.04
CA SER A 97 5.44 12.57 0.33
C SER A 97 6.96 12.66 0.55
N ALA A 98 7.75 11.73 0.02
CA ALA A 98 9.20 11.78 0.09
C ALA A 98 9.79 12.96 -0.71
N THR A 99 9.12 13.35 -1.80
CA THR A 99 9.53 14.49 -2.65
C THR A 99 9.27 15.83 -1.95
N THR A 100 8.21 15.93 -1.14
CA THR A 100 7.97 17.12 -0.30
C THR A 100 8.95 17.19 0.88
N VAL A 101 9.35 16.08 1.50
CA VAL A 101 10.32 16.13 2.61
C VAL A 101 11.75 16.49 2.12
N ARG A 102 12.16 16.04 0.92
CA ARG A 102 13.48 16.42 0.35
C ARG A 102 13.56 17.83 -0.18
N SER A 103 12.47 18.39 -0.72
CA SER A 103 12.44 19.80 -1.13
C SER A 103 12.45 20.74 0.08
N PHE A 104 11.86 20.35 1.22
CA PHE A 104 11.96 21.13 2.46
C PHE A 104 13.28 20.96 3.22
N SER A 105 13.99 19.83 3.07
CA SER A 105 15.30 19.62 3.70
C SER A 105 16.42 20.45 3.04
N ALA A 106 16.31 20.75 1.74
CA ALA A 106 17.22 21.66 1.05
C ALA A 106 17.06 23.14 1.46
N MET A 107 15.96 23.49 2.15
CA MET A 107 15.61 24.86 2.53
C MET A 107 16.15 25.28 3.91
N LYS A 108 17.20 24.60 4.40
CA LYS A 108 17.91 24.93 5.65
C LYS A 108 19.42 25.17 5.48
N LEU A 109 19.89 25.47 4.27
CA LEU A 109 21.32 25.78 4.02
C LEU A 109 21.57 27.23 3.55
N PHE A 110 20.80 28.20 4.04
CA PHE A 110 21.13 29.63 3.86
C PHE A 110 20.75 30.44 5.10
N LYS A 111 21.45 30.20 6.21
CA LYS A 111 21.58 31.21 7.28
C LYS A 111 22.73 30.87 8.20
N ASN A 112 23.95 31.03 7.69
CA ASN A 112 25.10 31.34 8.55
C ASN A 112 26.20 32.02 7.73
N ARG A 113 25.96 33.28 7.37
CA ARG A 113 26.99 34.31 7.16
C ARG A 113 26.31 35.67 7.28
N ILE A 114 26.36 36.25 8.48
CA ILE A 114 26.84 37.60 8.80
C ILE A 114 27.22 37.52 10.28
#